data_AF-A0A8B7IUT3-F1
#
_entry.id   AF-A0A8B7IUT3-F1
#
_cell.length_a   1.000
_cell.length_b   1.000
_cell.length_c   1.000
_cell.angle_alpha   90.00
_cell.angle_beta   90.00
_cell.angle_gamma   90.00
#
_symmetry.space_group_name_H-M   'P 1'
#
loop_
_entity.id
_entity.type
_entity.pdbx_description
1 polymer ?
#
loop_
_entity_poly.entity_id
_entity_poly.type
_entity_poly.pdbx_seq_one_letter_code
_entity_poly.pdbx_strand_id
1 'polypeptide(L)'
;MPAAPPPCALCGSLCWVCGSPCSILNLRPFRGSRLPPAPRRLPGSNAPIRLRGSLCPLELDPPTWRQLAAPDALLRLKKSEVKRQEVINELFLTEHAHVRMLRVLLEVFYQPMLKEAFFDEQELSNIFPSLEDLVEVHTVFLDSLKKLREESSYVISEIGDILLARFEGTEGSWFQKISARFCSRQSFALEQLKAKQRKDTRFSQFIQ
;
A
#
# COMPACT_ATOMS: atom_id res chain seq x y z
N MET A 1 15.88 1.35 24.85
CA MET A 1 14.84 0.39 24.42
C MET A 1 14.47 0.74 23.00
N PRO A 2 14.88 -0.04 21.97
CA PRO A 2 14.56 0.30 20.59
C PRO A 2 13.11 -0.07 20.27
N ALA A 3 12.42 0.86 19.60
CA ALA A 3 11.02 0.75 19.19
C ALA A 3 10.80 -0.42 18.21
N ALA A 4 9.67 -1.11 18.33
CA ALA A 4 9.24 -2.13 17.38
C ALA A 4 8.85 -1.45 16.04
N PRO A 5 9.32 -1.94 14.88
CA PRO A 5 8.92 -1.41 13.57
C PRO A 5 7.51 -1.88 13.16
N PRO A 6 6.80 -1.11 12.31
CA PRO A 6 5.47 -1.47 11.81
C PRO A 6 5.53 -2.69 10.86
N PRO A 7 4.42 -3.46 10.73
CA PRO A 7 4.37 -4.66 9.88
C PRO A 7 4.54 -4.28 8.41
N CYS A 8 5.53 -4.89 7.75
CA CYS A 8 5.89 -4.63 6.36
C CYS A 8 5.03 -5.45 5.40
N ALA A 9 4.42 -4.78 4.42
CA ALA A 9 3.69 -5.39 3.33
C ALA A 9 4.64 -6.07 2.32
N LEU A 10 4.26 -7.26 1.87
CA LEU A 10 4.98 -8.06 0.89
C LEU A 10 4.83 -7.45 -0.51
N CYS A 11 5.92 -6.95 -1.08
CA CYS A 11 6.11 -6.97 -2.53
C CYS A 11 7.35 -7.82 -2.77
N GLY A 12 7.21 -8.83 -3.64
CA GLY A 12 8.20 -9.87 -3.88
C GLY A 12 9.53 -9.41 -4.51
N SER A 13 10.14 -8.33 -4.04
CA SER A 13 11.61 -8.14 -4.05
C SER A 13 12.12 -6.96 -3.23
N LEU A 14 11.37 -5.88 -2.91
CA LEU A 14 11.91 -4.76 -2.11
C LEU A 14 10.83 -3.94 -1.37
N CYS A 15 11.12 -3.58 -0.11
CA CYS A 15 10.43 -2.50 0.61
C CYS A 15 10.99 -1.15 0.10
N TRP A 16 10.18 -0.38 -0.61
CA TRP A 16 10.56 0.92 -1.20
C TRP A 16 10.99 1.98 -0.16
N VAL A 17 10.76 1.74 1.13
CA VAL A 17 11.12 2.68 2.21
C VAL A 17 12.39 2.28 2.99
N CYS A 18 12.81 1.01 3.00
CA CYS A 18 13.93 0.58 3.88
C CYS A 18 15.07 -0.22 3.25
N GLY A 19 15.06 -0.53 1.94
CA GLY A 19 16.24 -1.03 1.22
C GLY A 19 16.93 -2.27 1.82
N SER A 20 16.20 -3.18 2.47
CA SER A 20 16.75 -4.41 3.06
C SER A 20 16.25 -5.67 2.33
N PRO A 21 17.07 -6.75 2.20
CA PRO A 21 16.64 -8.01 1.62
C PRO A 21 15.74 -8.81 2.58
N CYS A 22 14.63 -9.35 2.08
CA CYS A 22 13.74 -10.23 2.84
C CYS A 22 14.30 -11.65 2.94
N SER A 23 14.73 -12.04 4.14
CA SER A 23 14.92 -13.44 4.51
C SER A 23 13.55 -14.08 4.76
N ILE A 24 12.99 -14.74 3.74
CA ILE A 24 11.92 -15.72 3.93
C ILE A 24 12.55 -16.94 4.63
N LEU A 25 11.82 -17.50 5.61
CA LEU A 25 12.21 -18.59 6.54
C LEU A 25 12.80 -18.11 7.88
N ASN A 26 11.95 -17.56 8.76
CA ASN A 26 11.83 -18.06 10.13
C ASN A 26 10.64 -17.40 10.87
N LEU A 27 9.56 -18.18 11.02
CA LEU A 27 8.44 -17.89 11.90
C LEU A 27 8.91 -17.85 13.36
N ARG A 28 8.71 -16.73 14.06
CA ARG A 28 8.51 -16.73 15.52
C ARG A 28 7.35 -15.83 15.91
N PRO A 29 6.47 -16.27 16.83
CA PRO A 29 5.28 -15.52 17.21
C PRO A 29 5.64 -14.43 18.23
N PHE A 30 5.29 -13.17 17.97
CA PHE A 30 5.45 -12.10 18.96
C PHE A 30 4.15 -11.81 19.70
N ARG A 31 4.18 -12.13 21.00
CA ARG A 31 3.21 -11.82 22.06
C ARG A 31 3.26 -10.32 22.35
N GLY A 32 2.10 -9.70 22.56
CA GLY A 32 1.95 -8.24 22.56
C GLY A 32 2.50 -7.46 23.75
N SER A 33 2.44 -6.13 23.63
CA SER A 33 2.31 -5.19 24.75
C SER A 33 2.05 -3.74 24.31
N ARG A 34 0.95 -3.18 24.85
CA ARG A 34 0.66 -1.78 25.26
C ARG A 34 0.82 -0.60 24.27
N LEU A 35 -0.30 0.04 23.97
CA LEU A 35 -0.43 1.40 23.40
C LEU A 35 -0.04 2.49 24.43
N PRO A 36 0.62 3.59 24.02
CA PRO A 36 0.79 4.79 24.83
C PRO A 36 -0.43 5.74 24.72
N PRO A 37 -0.65 6.64 25.69
CA PRO A 37 -1.85 7.50 25.74
C PRO A 37 -1.75 8.72 24.81
N ALA A 38 -2.91 9.24 24.39
CA ALA A 38 -3.03 10.39 23.49
C ALA A 38 -2.64 11.73 24.15
N PRO A 39 -2.14 12.74 23.40
CA PRO A 39 -1.83 14.06 23.94
C PRO A 39 -3.08 14.93 24.14
N ARG A 40 -3.09 15.73 25.21
CA ARG A 40 -4.14 16.71 25.56
C ARG A 40 -4.11 17.91 24.60
N ARG A 41 -5.30 18.42 24.21
CA ARG A 41 -5.47 19.67 23.45
C ARG A 41 -5.40 20.89 24.38
N LEU A 42 -4.74 21.94 23.93
CA LEU A 42 -4.86 23.31 24.48
C LEU A 42 -5.87 24.12 23.62
N PRO A 43 -6.62 25.07 24.22
CA PRO A 43 -7.67 25.80 23.51
C PRO A 43 -7.19 27.15 22.94
N GLY A 44 -7.65 27.48 21.73
CA GLY A 44 -7.76 28.86 21.24
C GLY A 44 -6.86 29.26 20.08
N SER A 45 -7.36 29.17 18.84
CA SER A 45 -7.35 30.28 17.87
C SER A 45 -8.15 29.88 16.61
N ASN A 46 -9.03 30.77 16.18
CA ASN A 46 -9.96 30.64 15.05
C ASN A 46 -9.25 30.87 13.70
N ALA A 47 -9.32 29.89 12.79
CA ALA A 47 -9.60 30.07 11.36
C ALA A 47 -9.57 28.70 10.64
N PRO A 48 -10.59 28.30 9.86
CA PRO A 48 -10.43 27.19 8.95
C PRO A 48 -9.66 27.69 7.72
N ILE A 49 -8.40 27.28 7.58
CA ILE A 49 -7.75 27.29 6.28
C ILE A 49 -8.51 26.28 5.43
N ARG A 50 -9.41 26.79 4.57
CA ARG A 50 -10.04 26.00 3.52
C ARG A 50 -8.98 25.63 2.49
N LEU A 51 -8.33 24.49 2.68
CA LEU A 51 -7.61 23.79 1.62
C LEU A 51 -8.65 23.28 0.62
N ARG A 52 -8.87 24.10 -0.41
CA ARG A 52 -9.72 23.82 -1.56
C ARG A 52 -8.91 22.96 -2.53
N GLY A 53 -9.04 21.66 -2.38
CA GLY A 53 -8.48 20.65 -3.26
C GLY A 53 -8.81 19.31 -2.63
N SER A 54 -9.71 18.57 -3.27
CA SER A 54 -10.14 17.24 -2.84
C SER A 54 -8.92 16.33 -2.74
N LEU A 55 -8.32 16.24 -1.56
CA LEU A 55 -7.58 15.05 -1.18
C LEU A 55 -8.64 13.95 -1.20
N CYS A 56 -8.59 13.07 -2.20
CA CYS A 56 -9.29 11.79 -2.13
C CYS A 56 -9.08 11.27 -0.70
N PRO A 57 -10.13 10.88 0.04
CA PRO A 57 -9.96 10.34 1.37
C PRO A 57 -8.93 9.24 1.25
N LEU A 58 -7.74 9.45 1.80
CA LEU A 58 -6.77 8.37 1.97
C LEU A 58 -7.53 7.35 2.80
N GLU A 59 -8.01 6.31 2.12
CA GLU A 59 -9.02 5.39 2.62
C GLU A 59 -8.53 4.92 4.01
N LEU A 60 -9.34 5.18 5.04
CA LEU A 60 -9.04 4.77 6.41
C LEU A 60 -8.73 3.27 6.41
N ASP A 61 -7.84 2.84 7.30
CA ASP A 61 -7.51 1.42 7.41
C ASP A 61 -8.82 0.62 7.61
N PRO A 62 -9.06 -0.40 6.78
CA PRO A 62 -10.34 -1.09 6.79
C PRO A 62 -10.49 -1.90 8.09
N PRO A 63 -11.72 -2.06 8.59
CA PRO A 63 -11.97 -2.79 9.82
C PRO A 63 -11.50 -4.24 9.73
N THR A 64 -11.08 -4.78 10.88
CA THR A 64 -10.59 -6.15 10.97
C THR A 64 -11.71 -7.14 10.65
N TRP A 65 -11.38 -8.26 10.02
CA TRP A 65 -12.37 -9.29 9.68
C TRP A 65 -13.14 -9.84 10.88
N ARG A 66 -12.50 -9.89 12.06
CA ARG A 66 -13.16 -10.31 13.31
C ARG A 66 -14.24 -9.33 13.79
N GLN A 67 -14.13 -8.04 13.44
CA GLN A 67 -15.17 -7.05 13.76
C GLN A 67 -16.37 -7.14 12.81
N LEU A 68 -16.17 -7.70 11.62
CA LEU A 68 -17.18 -7.75 10.56
C LEU A 68 -17.87 -9.12 10.46
N ALA A 69 -17.15 -10.20 10.78
CA ALA A 69 -17.69 -11.54 10.78
C ALA A 69 -18.71 -11.75 11.92
N ALA A 70 -19.73 -12.56 11.66
CA ALA A 70 -20.73 -12.91 12.66
C ALA A 70 -20.07 -13.61 13.87
N PRO A 71 -20.40 -13.23 15.13
CA PRO A 71 -19.82 -13.84 16.33
C PRO A 71 -19.95 -15.38 16.36
N ASP A 72 -21.10 -15.90 15.92
CA ASP A 72 -21.35 -17.34 15.86
C ASP A 72 -20.45 -18.07 14.87
N ALA A 73 -20.10 -17.42 13.76
CA ALA A 73 -19.18 -17.99 12.78
C ALA A 73 -17.78 -18.08 13.37
N LEU A 74 -17.31 -17.03 14.06
CA LEU A 74 -16.01 -16.98 14.71
C LEU A 74 -15.83 -18.08 15.77
N LEU A 75 -16.88 -18.36 16.56
CA LEU A 75 -16.86 -19.40 17.59
C LEU A 75 -16.75 -20.82 17.01
N ARG A 76 -17.21 -21.05 15.78
CA ARG A 76 -17.18 -22.35 15.10
C ARG A 76 -15.85 -22.64 14.40
N LEU A 77 -14.97 -21.65 14.26
CA LEU A 77 -13.69 -21.83 13.56
C LEU A 77 -12.70 -22.63 14.42
N LYS A 78 -12.11 -23.66 13.81
CA LYS A 78 -10.96 -24.37 14.39
C LYS A 78 -9.73 -23.46 14.39
N LYS A 79 -8.75 -23.72 15.26
CA LYS A 79 -7.51 -22.92 15.35
C LYS A 79 -6.76 -22.81 14.01
N SER A 80 -6.69 -23.89 13.23
CA SER A 80 -6.08 -23.90 11.89
C SER A 80 -6.81 -22.96 10.93
N GLU A 81 -8.13 -22.94 11.01
CA GLU A 81 -9.00 -22.11 10.19
C GLU A 81 -8.85 -20.63 10.55
N VAL A 82 -8.83 -20.30 11.84
CA VAL A 82 -8.53 -18.94 12.31
C VAL A 82 -7.18 -18.46 11.77
N LYS A 83 -6.16 -19.31 11.78
CA LYS A 83 -4.83 -18.94 11.28
C LYS A 83 -4.85 -18.68 9.77
N ARG A 84 -5.58 -19.48 8.99
CA ARG A 84 -5.75 -19.26 7.55
C ARG A 84 -6.51 -17.94 7.27
N GLN A 85 -7.56 -17.65 8.02
CA GLN A 85 -8.26 -16.35 7.93
C GLN A 85 -7.34 -15.18 8.26
N GLU A 86 -6.45 -15.30 9.26
CA GLU A 86 -5.46 -14.26 9.58
C GLU A 86 -4.55 -13.97 8.38
N VAL A 87 -4.01 -14.99 7.72
CA VAL A 87 -3.11 -14.82 6.57
C VAL A 87 -3.84 -14.21 5.37
N ILE A 88 -5.06 -14.66 5.08
CA ILE A 88 -5.86 -14.11 3.99
C ILE A 88 -6.19 -12.62 4.23
N ASN A 89 -6.55 -12.27 5.46
CA ASN A 89 -6.86 -10.89 5.80
C ASN A 89 -5.60 -10.01 5.90
N GLU A 90 -4.45 -10.58 6.25
CA GLU A 90 -3.16 -9.89 6.15
C GLU A 90 -2.86 -9.53 4.70
N LEU A 91 -3.00 -10.47 3.75
CA LEU A 91 -2.85 -10.20 2.31
C LEU A 91 -3.71 -9.01 1.87
N PHE A 92 -5.00 -9.03 2.22
CA PHE A 92 -5.92 -7.93 1.92
C PHE A 92 -5.45 -6.59 2.48
N LEU A 93 -5.07 -6.55 3.76
CA LEU A 93 -4.63 -5.32 4.42
C LEU A 93 -3.34 -4.78 3.81
N THR A 94 -2.39 -5.67 3.50
CA THR A 94 -1.13 -5.29 2.87
C THR A 94 -1.35 -4.75 1.46
N GLU A 95 -2.26 -5.35 0.69
CA GLU A 95 -2.60 -4.88 -0.66
C GLU A 95 -3.34 -3.54 -0.63
N HIS A 96 -4.28 -3.37 0.31
CA HIS A 96 -4.96 -2.10 0.53
C HIS A 96 -3.97 -0.96 0.81
N ALA A 97 -3.04 -1.19 1.75
CA ALA A 97 -1.99 -0.24 2.06
C ALA A 97 -1.07 0.02 0.85
N HIS A 98 -0.80 -0.99 0.03
CA HIS A 98 0.01 -0.86 -1.16
C HIS A 98 -0.65 0.02 -2.23
N VAL A 99 -1.91 -0.25 -2.57
CA VAL A 99 -2.70 0.59 -3.49
C VAL A 99 -2.78 2.03 -3.00
N ARG A 100 -2.99 2.23 -1.69
CA ARG A 100 -3.00 3.57 -1.10
C ARG A 100 -1.66 4.29 -1.32
N MET A 101 -0.54 3.62 -1.11
CA MET A 101 0.80 4.18 -1.33
C MET A 101 1.02 4.53 -2.82
N LEU A 102 0.63 3.64 -3.74
CA LEU A 102 0.76 3.89 -5.17
C LEU A 102 -0.10 5.08 -5.63
N ARG A 103 -1.32 5.23 -5.07
CA ARG A 103 -2.17 6.41 -5.32
C ARG A 103 -1.56 7.69 -4.80
N VAL A 104 -0.96 7.68 -3.61
CA VAL A 104 -0.19 8.83 -3.11
C VAL A 104 0.95 9.17 -4.07
N LEU A 105 1.70 8.17 -4.53
CA LEU A 105 2.78 8.37 -5.49
C LEU A 105 2.28 8.99 -6.80
N LEU A 106 1.12 8.56 -7.29
CA LEU A 106 0.51 9.08 -8.51
C LEU A 106 -0.05 10.50 -8.31
N GLU A 107 -0.93 10.68 -7.33
CA GLU A 107 -1.75 11.89 -7.18
C GLU A 107 -1.02 13.05 -6.49
N VAL A 108 -0.11 12.74 -5.55
CA VAL A 108 0.59 13.76 -4.75
C VAL A 108 1.97 14.08 -5.32
N PHE A 109 2.60 13.12 -6.01
CA PHE A 109 3.94 13.32 -6.56
C PHE A 109 3.94 13.38 -8.08
N TYR A 110 3.57 12.31 -8.78
CA TYR A 110 3.67 12.24 -10.24
C TYR A 110 2.87 13.34 -10.96
N GLN A 111 1.57 13.46 -10.66
CA GLN A 111 0.68 14.41 -11.34
C GLN A 111 1.07 15.87 -11.04
N PRO A 112 1.36 16.27 -9.79
CA PRO A 112 1.86 17.62 -9.52
C PRO A 112 3.24 17.88 -10.12
N MET A 113 4.14 16.89 -10.17
CA MET A 113 5.45 17.05 -10.81
C MET A 113 5.33 17.39 -12.30
N LEU A 114 4.41 16.72 -12.99
CA LEU A 114 4.11 16.98 -14.40
C LEU A 114 3.46 18.36 -14.57
N LYS A 115 2.44 18.67 -13.76
CA LYS A 115 1.69 19.94 -13.84
C LYS A 115 2.55 21.17 -13.57
N GLU A 116 3.44 21.08 -12.59
CA GLU A 116 4.35 22.17 -12.21
C GLU A 116 5.60 22.26 -13.11
N ALA A 117 5.71 21.34 -14.10
CA ALA A 117 6.80 21.22 -15.06
C ALA A 117 8.19 21.08 -14.41
N PHE A 118 8.27 20.32 -13.32
CA PHE A 118 9.57 19.96 -12.73
C PHE A 118 10.36 19.02 -13.62
N PHE A 119 9.65 18.16 -14.34
CA PHE A 119 10.15 17.21 -15.31
C PHE A 119 9.20 17.24 -16.50
N ASP A 120 9.71 16.94 -17.69
CA ASP A 120 8.82 16.68 -18.81
C ASP A 120 8.17 15.28 -18.72
N GLU A 121 7.17 15.03 -19.57
CA GLU A 121 6.45 13.76 -19.58
C GLU A 121 7.38 12.57 -19.87
N GLN A 122 8.37 12.75 -20.74
CA GLN A 122 9.30 11.70 -21.11
C GLN A 122 10.25 11.35 -19.95
N GLU A 123 10.78 12.34 -19.24
CA GLU A 123 11.57 12.20 -18.03
C GLU A 123 10.76 11.50 -16.93
N LEU A 124 9.52 11.94 -16.67
CA LEU A 124 8.66 11.31 -15.66
C LEU A 124 8.28 9.88 -16.03
N SER A 125 8.01 9.60 -17.30
CA SER A 125 7.74 8.23 -17.75
C SER A 125 8.95 7.30 -17.62
N ASN A 126 10.17 7.84 -17.55
CA ASN A 126 11.39 7.09 -17.26
C ASN A 126 11.63 6.90 -15.75
N ILE A 127 11.25 7.88 -14.93
CA ILE A 127 11.35 7.83 -13.46
C ILE A 127 10.29 6.89 -12.88
N PHE A 128 9.04 7.00 -13.35
CA PHE A 128 7.88 6.24 -12.87
C PHE A 128 7.20 5.50 -14.04
N PRO A 129 7.83 4.47 -14.62
CA PRO A 129 7.32 3.89 -15.84
C PRO A 129 6.05 3.06 -15.59
N SER A 130 4.97 3.37 -16.33
CA SER A 130 3.68 2.66 -16.23
C SER A 130 3.10 2.68 -14.81
N LEU A 131 3.29 3.79 -14.07
CA LEU A 131 2.73 3.95 -12.73
C LEU A 131 1.20 3.85 -12.71
N GLU A 132 0.52 4.42 -13.71
CA GLU A 132 -0.95 4.34 -13.83
C GLU A 132 -1.42 2.90 -14.00
N ASP A 133 -0.83 2.17 -14.97
CA ASP A 133 -1.10 0.73 -15.16
C ASP A 133 -0.82 -0.07 -13.88
N LEU A 134 0.26 0.26 -13.15
CA LEU A 134 0.62 -0.39 -11.89
C LEU A 134 -0.46 -0.16 -10.82
N VAL A 135 -0.90 1.08 -10.64
CA VAL A 135 -2.00 1.42 -9.72
C VAL A 135 -3.27 0.66 -10.11
N GLU A 136 -3.59 0.59 -11.40
CA GLU A 136 -4.77 -0.09 -11.91
C GLU A 136 -4.72 -1.59 -11.62
N VAL A 137 -3.64 -2.28 -11.98
CA VAL A 137 -3.56 -3.74 -11.75
C VAL A 137 -3.69 -4.08 -10.26
N HIS A 138 -3.03 -3.33 -9.37
CA HIS A 138 -3.17 -3.55 -7.92
C HIS A 138 -4.58 -3.19 -7.41
N THR A 139 -5.21 -2.14 -7.94
CA THR A 139 -6.59 -1.78 -7.59
C THR A 139 -7.58 -2.89 -7.97
N VAL A 140 -7.49 -3.44 -9.17
CA VAL A 140 -8.38 -4.53 -9.62
C VAL A 140 -8.19 -5.80 -8.77
N PHE A 141 -6.96 -6.07 -8.30
CA PHE A 141 -6.70 -7.20 -7.40
C PHE A 141 -7.32 -6.96 -6.02
N LEU A 142 -7.10 -5.76 -5.46
CA LEU A 142 -7.72 -5.36 -4.21
C LEU A 142 -9.24 -5.43 -4.26
N ASP A 143 -9.87 -4.95 -5.34
CA ASP A 143 -11.33 -4.97 -5.49
C ASP A 143 -11.88 -6.40 -5.58
N SER A 144 -11.15 -7.31 -6.24
CA SER A 144 -11.46 -8.74 -6.23
C SER A 144 -11.41 -9.33 -4.81
N LEU A 145 -10.41 -8.95 -4.01
CA LEU A 145 -10.33 -9.37 -2.61
C LEU A 145 -11.42 -8.73 -1.73
N LYS A 146 -11.76 -7.45 -1.95
CA LYS A 146 -12.86 -6.75 -1.25
C LYS A 146 -14.18 -7.49 -1.49
N LYS A 147 -14.49 -7.77 -2.77
CA LYS A 147 -15.70 -8.49 -3.18
C LYS A 147 -15.79 -9.88 -2.54
N LEU A 148 -14.70 -10.66 -2.58
CA LEU A 148 -14.66 -11.98 -1.96
C LEU A 148 -14.96 -11.92 -0.44
N ARG A 149 -14.42 -10.92 0.28
CA ARG A 149 -14.68 -10.76 1.72
C ARG A 149 -16.15 -10.47 2.00
N GLU A 150 -16.79 -9.64 1.18
CA GLU A 150 -18.20 -9.28 1.33
C GLU A 150 -19.12 -10.48 1.05
N GLU A 151 -18.89 -11.18 -0.06
CA GLU A 151 -19.69 -12.35 -0.47
C GLU A 151 -19.54 -13.53 0.50
N SER A 152 -18.39 -13.66 1.15
CA SER A 152 -18.11 -14.72 2.13
C SER A 152 -18.50 -14.35 3.57
N SER A 153 -19.21 -13.24 3.80
CA SER A 153 -19.52 -12.76 5.16
C SER A 153 -18.28 -12.66 6.06
N TYR A 154 -17.14 -12.26 5.46
CA TYR A 154 -15.83 -12.10 6.08
C TYR A 154 -15.18 -13.37 6.64
N VAL A 155 -15.69 -14.55 6.27
CA VAL A 155 -15.08 -15.86 6.56
C VAL A 155 -14.86 -16.59 5.23
N ILE A 156 -13.68 -16.39 4.64
CA ILE A 156 -13.37 -16.86 3.29
C ILE A 156 -13.13 -18.37 3.30
N SER A 157 -13.86 -19.14 2.49
CA SER A 157 -13.59 -20.58 2.30
C SER A 157 -12.45 -20.81 1.31
N GLU A 158 -12.53 -20.18 0.14
CA GLU A 158 -11.64 -20.36 -0.99
C GLU A 158 -11.16 -19.00 -1.52
N ILE A 159 -9.85 -18.89 -1.76
CA ILE A 159 -9.20 -17.68 -2.32
C ILE A 159 -8.42 -18.00 -3.61
N GLY A 160 -8.25 -19.29 -3.94
CA GLY A 160 -7.39 -19.76 -5.02
C GLY A 160 -7.70 -19.06 -6.35
N ASP A 161 -8.96 -19.06 -6.75
CA ASP A 161 -9.39 -18.47 -8.03
C ASP A 161 -9.01 -16.99 -8.17
N ILE A 162 -9.10 -16.21 -7.09
CA ILE A 162 -8.70 -14.80 -7.10
C ILE A 162 -7.19 -14.64 -7.30
N LEU A 163 -6.39 -15.52 -6.68
CA LEU A 163 -4.94 -15.50 -6.85
C LEU A 163 -4.54 -15.95 -8.25
N LEU A 164 -5.13 -17.03 -8.76
CA LEU A 164 -4.85 -17.55 -10.10
C LEU A 164 -5.25 -16.53 -11.18
N ALA A 165 -6.43 -15.91 -11.04
CA ALA A 165 -6.88 -14.87 -11.96
C ALA A 165 -5.94 -13.66 -12.02
N ARG A 166 -5.17 -13.39 -10.96
CA ARG A 166 -4.18 -12.30 -10.93
C ARG A 166 -2.80 -12.72 -11.40
N PHE A 167 -2.33 -13.89 -10.96
CA PHE A 167 -0.91 -14.26 -11.06
C PHE A 167 -0.62 -15.33 -12.12
N GLU A 168 -1.64 -15.90 -12.76
CA GLU A 168 -1.47 -16.87 -13.84
C GLU A 168 -2.01 -16.36 -15.18
N GLY A 169 -1.63 -17.06 -16.26
CA GLY A 169 -2.10 -16.79 -17.61
C GLY A 169 -1.70 -15.41 -18.13
N THR A 170 -2.63 -14.78 -18.86
CA THR A 170 -2.43 -13.46 -19.47
C THR A 170 -2.29 -12.36 -18.42
N GLU A 171 -3.13 -12.40 -17.40
CA GLU A 171 -3.15 -11.42 -16.30
C GLU A 171 -1.86 -11.49 -15.48
N GLY A 172 -1.40 -12.70 -15.14
CA GLY A 172 -0.12 -12.89 -14.46
C GLY A 172 1.07 -12.35 -15.24
N SER A 173 1.11 -12.63 -16.56
CA SER A 173 2.15 -12.13 -17.44
C SER A 173 2.14 -10.61 -17.56
N TRP A 174 0.95 -10.01 -17.63
CA TRP A 174 0.77 -8.56 -17.63
C TRP A 174 1.21 -7.93 -16.30
N PHE A 175 0.73 -8.46 -15.18
CA PHE A 175 1.09 -8.02 -13.84
C PHE A 175 2.62 -8.06 -13.63
N GLN A 176 3.26 -9.16 -14.02
CA GLN A 176 4.71 -9.31 -13.97
C GLN A 176 5.42 -8.26 -14.83
N LYS A 177 4.97 -8.05 -16.07
CA LYS A 177 5.56 -7.08 -16.99
C LYS A 177 5.52 -5.65 -16.43
N ILE A 178 4.37 -5.23 -15.92
CA ILE A 178 4.18 -3.89 -15.35
C ILE A 178 5.02 -3.71 -14.07
N SER A 179 4.94 -4.68 -13.17
CA SER A 179 5.71 -4.68 -11.92
C SER A 179 7.21 -4.65 -12.17
N ALA A 180 7.71 -5.48 -13.10
CA ALA A 180 9.13 -5.53 -13.45
C ALA A 180 9.62 -4.22 -14.08
N ARG A 181 8.81 -3.63 -14.97
CA ARG A 181 9.14 -2.36 -15.62
C ARG A 181 9.29 -1.24 -14.58
N PHE A 182 8.35 -1.13 -13.65
CA PHE A 182 8.40 -0.16 -12.56
C PHE A 182 9.61 -0.37 -11.64
N CYS A 183 9.79 -1.59 -11.12
CA CYS A 183 10.86 -1.92 -10.18
C CYS A 183 12.26 -1.79 -10.78
N SER A 184 12.43 -2.07 -12.08
CA SER A 184 13.74 -1.96 -12.75
C SER A 184 14.33 -0.55 -12.76
N ARG A 185 13.48 0.48 -12.63
CA ARG A 185 13.91 1.89 -12.62
C ARG A 185 14.09 2.47 -11.22
N GLN A 186 13.92 1.70 -10.15
CA GLN A 186 13.94 2.21 -8.77
C GLN A 186 15.20 3.03 -8.44
N SER A 187 16.40 2.48 -8.68
CA SER A 187 17.65 3.18 -8.36
C SER A 187 17.82 4.46 -9.20
N PHE A 188 17.48 4.39 -10.49
CA PHE A 188 17.51 5.53 -11.40
C PHE A 188 16.55 6.64 -10.96
N ALA A 189 15.31 6.27 -10.62
CA ALA A 189 14.30 7.22 -10.15
C ALA A 189 14.76 7.97 -8.90
N LEU A 190 15.29 7.23 -7.91
CA LEU A 190 15.81 7.82 -6.68
C LEU A 190 16.99 8.76 -6.93
N GLU A 191 17.89 8.40 -7.85
CA GLU A 191 19.02 9.25 -8.22
C GLU A 191 18.55 10.55 -8.88
N GLN A 192 17.66 10.46 -9.87
CA GLN A 192 17.12 11.62 -10.60
C GLN A 192 16.36 12.58 -9.66
N LEU A 193 15.50 12.05 -8.80
CA LEU A 193 14.74 12.85 -7.83
C LEU A 193 15.68 13.55 -6.84
N LYS A 194 16.67 12.83 -6.28
CA LYS A 194 17.67 13.43 -5.36
C LYS A 194 18.56 14.45 -6.06
N ALA A 195 18.93 14.20 -7.32
CA ALA A 195 19.72 15.15 -8.11
C ALA A 195 18.94 16.44 -8.35
N LYS A 196 17.65 16.34 -8.71
CA LYS A 196 16.77 17.49 -8.89
C LYS A 196 16.57 18.24 -7.57
N GLN A 197 16.32 17.55 -6.47
CA GLN A 197 16.12 18.13 -5.13
C GLN A 197 17.33 18.95 -4.65
N ARG A 198 18.54 18.51 -4.97
CA ARG A 198 19.77 19.26 -4.60
C ARG A 198 20.02 20.49 -5.48
N LYS A 199 19.57 20.47 -6.73
CA LYS A 199 19.87 21.52 -7.72
C LYS A 199 18.78 22.59 -7.81
N ASP A 200 17.53 22.20 -7.63
CA ASP A 200 16.35 23.05 -7.83
C ASP A 200 15.66 23.33 -6.49
N THR A 201 15.77 24.57 -6.01
CA THR A 201 15.16 25.00 -4.75
C THR A 201 13.63 24.93 -4.78
N ARG A 202 13.00 25.19 -5.94
CA ARG A 202 11.53 25.09 -6.09
C ARG A 202 11.10 23.63 -5.94
N PHE A 203 11.83 22.71 -6.57
CA PHE A 203 11.56 21.28 -6.43
C PHE A 203 11.84 20.79 -5.00
N SER A 204 12.89 21.31 -4.36
CA SER A 204 13.21 20.98 -2.96
C SER A 204 12.08 21.39 -2.00
N GLN A 205 11.53 22.60 -2.18
CA GLN A 205 10.38 23.08 -1.40
C GLN A 205 9.10 22.27 -1.68
N PHE A 206 8.92 21.78 -2.91
CA PHE A 206 7.77 20.94 -3.25
C PHE A 206 7.79 19.57 -2.55
N ILE A 207 8.97 19.01 -2.29
CA ILE A 207 9.13 17.68 -1.64
C ILE A 207 9.04 17.75 -0.10
N GLN A 208 9.22 18.93 0.51
CA GLN A 208 9.20 19.14 1.96
C GLN A 208 7.78 19.11 2.55
#